data_AF-A0A845GFK4-F1
#
_entry.id   AF-A0A845GFK4-F1
#
_cell.length_a   1.000
_cell.length_b   1.000
_cell.length_c   1.000
_cell.angle_alpha   90.00
_cell.angle_beta   90.00
_cell.angle_gamma   90.00
#
_symmetry.space_group_name_H-M   'P 1'
#
loop_
_entity.id
_entity.type
_entity.pdbx_description
1 polymer ?
#
loop_
_entity_poly.entity_id
_entity_poly.type
_entity_poly.pdbx_seq_one_letter_code
_entity_poly.pdbx_strand_id
1 'polypeptide(L)'
;MSYDEHDAVTDEFYEQIRQQVIEEFTVERLQSFYHKQPDVMRPAVNTIKEAKALLAAQRFAPALVFSASAFELLLKSTLLRPVVYGLVHNDALAEILVNKVLGRQTDIDRFKDLLAGLFKTLAHVDLDSICRPGSAQPLMKEAKAFQTKRDRILHAGAVCTSEEAESAYAIALAIYEQIVTPMIGALHLSIGDSGTIGLAVFTNRRT
;
A
#
# COMPACT_ATOMS: atom_id res chain seq x y z
N MET A 1 48.04 -7.59 -18.59
CA MET A 1 46.88 -6.68 -18.54
C MET A 1 46.50 -6.59 -17.07
N SER A 2 46.94 -5.52 -16.40
CA SER A 2 46.57 -5.21 -15.02
C SER A 2 45.23 -4.50 -15.11
N TYR A 3 44.16 -5.11 -14.62
CA TYR A 3 42.95 -4.35 -14.32
C TYR A 3 43.30 -3.54 -13.07
N ASP A 4 43.59 -2.25 -13.25
CA ASP A 4 43.87 -1.33 -12.15
C ASP A 4 42.61 -1.22 -11.30
N GLU A 5 42.73 -1.52 -10.00
CA GLU A 5 41.66 -1.44 -8.99
C GLU A 5 40.94 -0.07 -8.98
N HIS A 6 41.56 0.96 -9.53
CA HIS A 6 40.99 2.28 -9.73
C HIS A 6 39.83 2.33 -10.74
N ASP A 7 39.84 1.54 -11.82
CA ASP A 7 38.74 1.53 -12.79
C ASP A 7 37.49 0.87 -12.20
N ALA A 8 37.66 -0.20 -11.41
CA ALA A 8 36.56 -0.89 -10.74
C ALA A 8 35.89 -0.03 -9.64
N VAL A 9 36.68 0.69 -8.84
CA VAL A 9 36.17 1.60 -7.79
C VAL A 9 35.43 2.79 -8.40
N THR A 10 35.86 3.26 -9.58
CA THR A 10 35.22 4.37 -10.28
C THR A 10 33.87 3.94 -10.87
N ASP A 11 33.79 2.75 -11.45
CA ASP A 11 32.54 2.19 -12.00
C ASP A 11 31.50 1.90 -10.90
N GLU A 12 31.90 1.34 -9.77
CA GLU A 12 31.00 1.10 -8.63
C GLU A 12 30.42 2.40 -8.07
N PHE A 13 31.22 3.46 -8.00
CA PHE A 13 30.77 4.78 -7.54
C PHE A 13 29.79 5.44 -8.52
N TYR A 14 30.02 5.32 -9.83
CA TYR A 14 29.10 5.83 -10.84
C TYR A 14 27.76 5.07 -10.87
N GLU A 15 27.79 3.75 -10.68
CA GLU A 15 26.57 2.94 -10.53
C GLU A 15 25.78 3.34 -9.27
N GLN A 16 26.45 3.57 -8.14
CA GLN A 16 25.80 4.05 -6.90
C GLN A 16 25.13 5.42 -7.07
N ILE A 17 25.82 6.40 -7.66
CA ILE A 17 25.22 7.73 -7.92
C ILE A 17 24.04 7.61 -8.89
N ARG A 18 24.17 6.81 -9.95
CA ARG A 18 23.08 6.59 -10.91
C ARG A 18 21.85 5.99 -10.22
N GLN A 19 22.04 5.00 -9.35
CA GLN A 19 20.94 4.40 -8.59
C GLN A 19 20.26 5.43 -7.68
N GLN A 20 21.04 6.21 -6.93
CA GLN A 20 20.52 7.27 -6.07
C GLN A 20 19.69 8.31 -6.84
N VAL A 21 20.18 8.77 -8.00
CA VAL A 21 19.45 9.74 -8.83
C VAL A 21 18.13 9.18 -9.37
N ILE A 22 18.11 7.89 -9.73
CA ILE A 22 16.88 7.23 -10.19
C ILE A 22 15.87 7.08 -9.04
N GLU A 23 16.35 6.76 -7.84
CA GLU A 23 15.52 6.64 -6.63
C GLU A 23 14.91 7.99 -6.24
N GLU A 24 15.72 9.05 -6.14
CA GLU A 24 15.25 10.41 -5.82
C GLU A 24 14.21 10.89 -6.83
N PHE A 25 14.48 10.71 -8.13
CA PHE A 25 13.52 11.05 -9.18
C PHE A 25 12.22 10.25 -9.08
N THR A 26 12.30 8.98 -8.68
CA THR A 26 11.11 8.15 -8.46
C THR A 26 10.31 8.64 -7.25
N VAL A 27 10.98 9.01 -6.16
CA VAL A 27 10.34 9.56 -4.95
C VAL A 27 9.60 10.87 -5.27
N GLU A 28 10.25 11.83 -5.92
CA GLU A 28 9.62 13.11 -6.29
C GLU A 28 8.36 12.92 -7.14
N ARG A 29 8.42 11.96 -8.06
CA ARG A 29 7.28 11.62 -8.93
C ARG A 29 6.12 11.03 -8.18
N LEU A 30 6.39 10.07 -7.29
CA LEU A 30 5.35 9.48 -6.45
C LEU A 30 4.75 10.52 -5.50
N GLN A 31 5.58 11.39 -4.91
CA GLN A 31 5.12 12.51 -4.09
C GLN A 31 4.19 13.45 -4.86
N SER A 32 4.47 13.75 -6.12
CA SER A 32 3.68 14.68 -6.93
C SER A 32 2.20 14.30 -7.01
N PHE A 33 1.89 12.99 -6.98
CA PHE A 33 0.52 12.50 -6.97
C PHE A 33 -0.19 12.89 -5.67
N TYR A 34 0.44 12.66 -4.52
CA TYR A 34 -0.16 12.97 -3.21
C TYR A 34 -0.31 14.47 -2.99
N HIS A 35 0.54 15.31 -3.58
CA HIS A 35 0.36 16.76 -3.56
C HIS A 35 -0.90 17.19 -4.34
N LYS A 36 -1.19 16.55 -5.48
CA LYS A 36 -2.40 16.81 -6.26
C LYS A 36 -3.65 16.17 -5.63
N GLN A 37 -3.50 15.03 -4.96
CA GLN A 37 -4.59 14.24 -4.38
C GLN A 37 -4.30 13.89 -2.91
N PRO A 38 -4.25 14.88 -2.01
CA PRO A 38 -3.86 14.65 -0.62
C PRO A 38 -4.87 13.76 0.13
N ASP A 39 -6.13 13.73 -0.31
CA ASP A 39 -7.19 12.94 0.33
C ASP A 39 -7.39 11.54 -0.28
N VAL A 40 -6.44 11.03 -1.08
CA VAL A 40 -6.59 9.73 -1.77
C VAL A 40 -6.86 8.56 -0.82
N MET A 41 -6.32 8.61 0.40
CA MET A 41 -6.50 7.55 1.42
C MET A 41 -7.75 7.75 2.29
N ARG A 42 -8.39 8.93 2.24
CA ARG A 42 -9.56 9.26 3.08
C ARG A 42 -10.71 8.24 2.94
N PRO A 43 -11.07 7.74 1.74
CA PRO A 43 -12.06 6.69 1.61
C PRO A 43 -11.70 5.44 2.41
N ALA A 44 -10.45 4.97 2.35
CA ALA A 44 -9.99 3.81 3.09
C ALA A 44 -10.11 4.01 4.61
N VAL A 45 -9.66 5.16 5.11
CA VAL A 45 -9.74 5.51 6.55
C VAL A 45 -11.19 5.56 7.02
N ASN A 46 -12.09 6.15 6.24
CA ASN A 46 -13.52 6.18 6.56
C ASN A 46 -14.10 4.76 6.58
N THR A 47 -13.71 3.90 5.64
CA THR A 47 -14.15 2.50 5.61
C THR A 47 -13.65 1.71 6.83
N ILE A 48 -12.43 1.95 7.33
CA ILE A 48 -11.92 1.35 8.58
C ILE A 48 -12.75 1.81 9.78
N LYS A 49 -13.04 3.10 9.88
CA LYS A 49 -13.85 3.67 10.98
C LYS A 49 -15.25 3.05 10.99
N GLU A 50 -15.86 2.89 9.82
CA GLU A 50 -17.17 2.25 9.67
C GLU A 50 -17.12 0.75 10.03
N ALA A 51 -16.11 0.02 9.58
CA ALA A 51 -15.91 -1.38 9.93
C ALA A 51 -15.84 -1.57 11.46
N LYS A 52 -15.11 -0.69 12.16
CA LYS A 52 -15.02 -0.69 13.62
C LYS A 52 -16.38 -0.47 14.29
N ALA A 53 -17.17 0.49 13.79
CA ALA A 53 -18.50 0.76 14.31
C ALA A 53 -19.44 -0.43 14.11
N LEU A 54 -19.38 -1.09 12.94
CA LEU A 54 -20.16 -2.28 12.63
C LEU A 54 -19.79 -3.48 13.52
N LEU A 55 -18.50 -3.67 13.84
CA LEU A 55 -18.05 -4.67 14.81
C LEU A 55 -18.62 -4.40 16.20
N ALA A 56 -18.53 -3.14 16.68
CA ALA A 56 -19.07 -2.76 17.98
C ALA A 56 -20.60 -2.98 18.06
N ALA A 57 -21.31 -2.84 16.94
CA ALA A 57 -22.74 -3.12 16.81
C ALA A 57 -23.07 -4.60 16.50
N GLN A 58 -22.09 -5.51 16.56
CA GLN A 58 -22.23 -6.94 16.26
C GLN A 58 -22.82 -7.23 14.87
N ARG A 59 -22.50 -6.39 13.87
CA ARG A 59 -22.88 -6.56 12.47
C ARG A 59 -21.71 -7.16 11.67
N PHE A 60 -21.46 -8.45 11.89
CA PHE A 60 -20.24 -9.13 11.44
C PHE A 60 -20.05 -9.20 9.92
N ALA A 61 -21.07 -9.61 9.16
CA ALA A 61 -20.95 -9.70 7.70
C ALA A 61 -20.68 -8.32 7.04
N PRO A 62 -21.41 -7.24 7.38
CA PRO A 62 -21.06 -5.89 6.95
C PRO A 62 -19.66 -5.45 7.42
N ALA A 63 -19.30 -5.72 8.67
CA ALA A 63 -17.97 -5.37 9.19
C ALA A 63 -16.83 -6.02 8.40
N LEU A 64 -16.97 -7.30 8.04
CA LEU A 64 -16.00 -8.00 7.17
C LEU A 64 -15.94 -7.34 5.80
N VAL A 65 -17.10 -7.04 5.19
CA VAL A 65 -17.15 -6.39 3.86
C VAL A 65 -16.44 -5.04 3.86
N PHE A 66 -16.68 -4.22 4.88
CA PHE A 66 -16.01 -2.92 5.01
C PHE A 66 -14.52 -3.10 5.30
N SER A 67 -14.13 -4.02 6.18
CA SER A 67 -12.71 -4.30 6.46
C SER A 67 -11.96 -4.76 5.20
N ALA A 68 -12.56 -5.66 4.42
CA ALA A 68 -11.98 -6.11 3.16
C ALA A 68 -11.88 -5.00 2.12
N SER A 69 -12.91 -4.15 2.03
CA SER A 69 -12.88 -3.00 1.14
C SER A 69 -11.83 -1.97 1.56
N ALA A 70 -11.63 -1.77 2.87
CA ALA A 70 -10.65 -0.85 3.39
C ALA A 70 -9.23 -1.22 2.97
N PHE A 71 -8.80 -2.48 3.17
CA PHE A 71 -7.45 -2.87 2.74
C PHE A 71 -7.27 -2.81 1.23
N GLU A 72 -8.34 -3.03 0.44
CA GLU A 72 -8.24 -2.87 -1.00
C GLU A 72 -8.05 -1.40 -1.41
N LEU A 73 -8.76 -0.47 -0.77
CA LEU A 73 -8.59 0.95 -1.00
C LEU A 73 -7.19 1.42 -0.57
N LEU A 74 -6.67 0.89 0.53
CA LEU A 74 -5.29 1.12 0.96
C LEU A 74 -4.30 0.66 -0.12
N LEU A 75 -4.37 -0.59 -0.57
CA LEU A 75 -3.41 -1.11 -1.54
C LEU A 75 -3.57 -0.50 -2.94
N LYS A 76 -4.81 -0.36 -3.44
CA LYS A 76 -5.08 0.07 -4.82
C LYS A 76 -5.06 1.57 -4.96
N SER A 77 -5.94 2.25 -4.22
CA SER A 77 -6.13 3.70 -4.38
C SER A 77 -4.98 4.46 -3.76
N THR A 78 -4.50 4.01 -2.60
CA THR A 78 -3.48 4.75 -1.84
C THR A 78 -2.07 4.43 -2.28
N LEU A 79 -1.74 3.21 -2.70
CA LEU A 79 -0.37 2.87 -3.14
C LEU A 79 -0.26 2.69 -4.65
N LEU A 80 -1.03 1.79 -5.25
CA LEU A 80 -0.80 1.41 -6.65
C LEU A 80 -1.14 2.52 -7.64
N ARG A 81 -2.25 3.25 -7.42
CA ARG A 81 -2.65 4.34 -8.31
C ARG A 81 -1.57 5.43 -8.39
N PRO A 82 -1.04 5.97 -7.27
CA PRO A 82 0.09 6.90 -7.32
C PRO A 82 1.31 6.36 -8.07
N VAL A 83 1.61 5.07 -7.95
CA VAL A 83 2.73 4.43 -8.67
C VAL A 83 2.53 4.51 -10.17
N VAL A 84 1.37 4.08 -10.67
CA VAL A 84 1.11 4.11 -12.11
C VAL A 84 1.17 5.55 -12.63
N TYR A 85 0.65 6.51 -11.85
CA TYR A 85 0.72 7.93 -12.20
C TYR A 85 2.13 8.52 -12.14
N GLY A 86 2.96 8.14 -11.16
CA GLY A 86 4.33 8.64 -11.04
C GLY A 86 5.28 8.06 -12.09
N LEU A 87 5.06 6.81 -12.51
CA LEU A 87 5.90 6.13 -13.49
C LEU A 87 5.51 6.45 -14.94
N VAL A 88 4.24 6.75 -15.19
CA VAL A 88 3.75 7.07 -16.54
C VAL A 88 3.77 8.58 -16.74
N HIS A 89 4.65 9.04 -17.63
CA HIS A 89 4.95 10.46 -17.90
C HIS A 89 3.81 11.22 -18.62
N ASN A 90 2.63 10.62 -18.76
CA ASN A 90 1.48 11.16 -19.47
C ASN A 90 0.21 10.79 -18.71
N ASP A 91 -0.46 11.80 -18.14
CA ASP A 91 -1.64 11.61 -17.28
C ASP A 91 -2.78 10.85 -17.98
N ALA A 92 -2.97 11.05 -19.30
CA ALA A 92 -4.00 10.33 -20.06
C ALA A 92 -3.65 8.84 -20.25
N LEU A 93 -2.39 8.52 -20.51
CA LEU A 93 -1.93 7.13 -20.57
C LEU A 93 -1.93 6.48 -19.17
N ALA A 94 -1.60 7.24 -18.13
CA ALA A 94 -1.65 6.78 -16.75
C ALA A 94 -3.07 6.38 -16.36
N GLU A 95 -4.07 7.21 -16.66
CA GLU A 95 -5.47 6.90 -16.37
C GLU A 95 -5.99 5.70 -17.17
N ILE A 96 -5.57 5.53 -18.44
CA ILE A 96 -5.90 4.33 -19.22
C ILE A 96 -5.26 3.08 -18.59
N LEU A 97 -4.00 3.15 -18.17
CA LEU A 97 -3.28 2.05 -17.53
C LEU A 97 -3.88 1.72 -16.17
N VAL A 98 -4.20 2.72 -15.34
CA VAL A 98 -4.94 2.53 -14.09
C VAL A 98 -6.27 1.84 -14.36
N ASN A 99 -7.09 2.33 -15.29
CA ASN A 99 -8.37 1.69 -15.56
C ASN A 99 -8.24 0.25 -16.09
N LYS A 100 -7.16 -0.05 -16.83
CA LYS A 100 -6.88 -1.38 -17.39
C LYS A 100 -6.25 -2.35 -16.37
N VAL A 101 -5.40 -1.86 -15.48
CA VAL A 101 -4.64 -2.65 -14.48
C VAL A 101 -5.39 -2.74 -13.15
N LEU A 102 -6.02 -1.64 -12.72
CA LEU A 102 -6.77 -1.46 -11.47
C LEU A 102 -8.31 -1.49 -11.64
N GLY A 103 -8.81 -2.08 -12.73
CA GLY A 103 -10.24 -2.18 -13.02
C GLY A 103 -11.09 -2.80 -11.88
N ARG A 104 -12.42 -2.64 -11.96
CA ARG A 104 -13.42 -2.78 -10.87
C ARG A 104 -13.32 -3.99 -9.93
N GLN A 105 -12.80 -5.14 -10.36
CA GLN A 105 -12.59 -6.33 -9.53
C GLN A 105 -11.15 -6.81 -9.70
N THR A 106 -10.21 -6.04 -9.20
CA THR A 106 -8.81 -6.46 -9.20
C THR A 106 -8.55 -7.42 -8.06
N ASP A 107 -8.19 -8.65 -8.44
CA ASP A 107 -7.48 -9.58 -7.59
C ASP A 107 -6.24 -8.91 -6.99
N ILE A 108 -5.99 -9.11 -5.69
CA ILE A 108 -4.73 -8.72 -5.04
C ILE A 108 -3.51 -9.22 -5.82
N ASP A 109 -3.60 -10.42 -6.40
CA ASP A 109 -2.49 -11.07 -7.09
C ASP A 109 -2.02 -10.29 -8.33
N ARG A 110 -2.91 -9.52 -8.98
CA ARG A 110 -2.56 -8.77 -10.21
C ARG A 110 -1.58 -7.63 -9.99
N PHE A 111 -1.51 -7.10 -8.77
CA PHE A 111 -0.67 -5.94 -8.47
C PHE A 111 0.34 -6.22 -7.35
N LYS A 112 0.27 -7.40 -6.74
CA LYS A 112 1.18 -7.85 -5.71
C LYS A 112 2.64 -7.71 -6.16
N ASP A 113 2.98 -8.17 -7.37
CA ASP A 113 4.36 -8.12 -7.87
C ASP A 113 4.88 -6.68 -8.04
N LEU A 114 4.01 -5.77 -8.50
CA LEU A 114 4.35 -4.36 -8.61
C LEU A 114 4.57 -3.73 -7.23
N LEU A 115 3.69 -4.01 -6.27
CA LEU A 115 3.88 -3.56 -4.89
C LEU A 115 5.14 -4.16 -4.25
N ALA A 116 5.41 -5.45 -4.46
CA ALA A 116 6.59 -6.12 -3.92
C ALA A 116 7.89 -5.50 -4.48
N GLY A 117 7.93 -5.22 -5.79
CA GLY A 117 9.05 -4.52 -6.42
C GLY A 117 9.28 -3.14 -5.79
N LEU A 118 8.23 -2.35 -5.60
CA LEU A 118 8.34 -1.03 -4.98
C LEU A 118 8.76 -1.10 -3.52
N PHE A 119 8.21 -2.02 -2.73
CA PHE A 119 8.60 -2.22 -1.34
C PHE A 119 10.07 -2.60 -1.21
N LYS A 120 10.56 -3.44 -2.12
CA LYS A 120 11.96 -3.82 -2.15
C LYS A 120 12.87 -2.65 -2.54
N THR A 121 12.44 -1.81 -3.49
CA THR A 121 13.22 -0.65 -3.96
C THR A 121 13.20 0.50 -2.96
N LEU A 122 12.03 0.90 -2.46
CA LEU A 122 11.84 2.13 -1.68
C LEU A 122 11.91 1.91 -0.17
N ALA A 123 11.43 0.76 0.31
CA ALA A 123 11.40 0.46 1.75
C ALA A 123 12.43 -0.61 2.16
N HIS A 124 13.10 -1.25 1.19
CA HIS A 124 13.99 -2.40 1.41
C HIS A 124 13.34 -3.54 2.22
N VAL A 125 12.01 -3.70 2.09
CA VAL A 125 11.22 -4.74 2.76
C VAL A 125 10.68 -5.73 1.73
N ASP A 126 10.73 -7.01 2.07
CA ASP A 126 10.02 -8.04 1.31
C ASP A 126 8.56 -8.11 1.76
N LEU A 127 7.66 -7.64 0.88
CA LEU A 127 6.20 -7.65 1.10
C LEU A 127 5.66 -9.05 1.42
N ASP A 128 6.27 -10.10 0.86
CA ASP A 128 5.85 -11.49 1.07
C ASP A 128 6.20 -12.06 2.45
N SER A 129 7.12 -11.40 3.15
CA SER A 129 7.56 -11.78 4.49
C SER A 129 6.75 -11.11 5.61
N ILE A 130 5.92 -10.11 5.28
CA ILE A 130 5.16 -9.35 6.27
C ILE A 130 4.05 -10.22 6.85
N CYS A 131 4.10 -10.44 8.16
CA CYS A 131 3.09 -11.15 8.94
C CYS A 131 2.57 -10.22 10.03
N ARG A 132 1.25 -10.17 10.23
CA ARG A 132 0.69 -9.39 11.34
C ARG A 132 1.02 -10.03 12.70
N PRO A 133 1.07 -9.24 13.79
CA PRO A 133 1.24 -9.77 15.14
C PRO A 133 0.25 -10.92 15.44
N GLY A 134 0.78 -12.03 15.96
CA GLY A 134 -0.01 -13.22 16.30
C GLY A 134 -0.36 -14.14 15.13
N SER A 135 0.10 -13.87 13.91
CA SER A 135 -0.08 -14.74 12.74
C SER A 135 1.28 -15.14 12.16
N ALA A 136 1.42 -16.43 11.79
CA ALA A 136 2.56 -16.91 11.00
C ALA A 136 2.28 -16.88 9.48
N GLN A 137 1.05 -16.52 9.09
CA GLN A 137 0.65 -16.45 7.70
C GLN A 137 1.02 -15.08 7.11
N PRO A 138 1.58 -15.03 5.89
CA PRO A 138 1.81 -13.77 5.20
C PRO A 138 0.53 -12.94 5.06
N LEU A 139 0.63 -11.66 5.38
CA LEU A 139 -0.50 -10.73 5.46
C LEU A 139 -1.25 -10.62 4.13
N MET A 140 -0.53 -10.64 3.00
CA MET A 140 -1.13 -10.61 1.67
C MET A 140 -1.96 -11.87 1.37
N LYS A 141 -1.55 -13.04 1.90
CA LYS A 141 -2.33 -14.29 1.77
C LYS A 141 -3.60 -14.24 2.61
N GLU A 142 -3.52 -13.70 3.83
CA GLU A 142 -4.70 -13.48 4.67
C GLU A 142 -5.69 -12.52 3.98
N ALA A 143 -5.20 -11.37 3.50
CA ALA A 143 -6.02 -10.40 2.77
C ALA A 143 -6.72 -11.02 1.55
N LYS A 144 -6.01 -11.86 0.79
CA LYS A 144 -6.57 -12.58 -0.35
C LYS A 144 -7.71 -13.51 0.05
N ALA A 145 -7.56 -14.28 1.13
CA ALA A 145 -8.62 -15.15 1.63
C ALA A 145 -9.88 -14.34 2.02
N PHE A 146 -9.71 -13.19 2.67
CA PHE A 146 -10.82 -12.33 3.06
C PHE A 146 -11.45 -11.56 1.90
N GLN A 147 -10.71 -11.25 0.84
CA GLN A 147 -11.26 -10.77 -0.43
C GLN A 147 -12.25 -11.80 -0.99
N THR A 148 -11.85 -13.07 -1.10
CA THR A 148 -12.74 -14.15 -1.58
C THR A 148 -13.96 -14.32 -0.69
N LYS A 149 -13.78 -14.18 0.63
CA LYS A 149 -14.90 -14.30 1.58
C LYS A 149 -15.88 -13.14 1.45
N ARG A 150 -15.40 -11.89 1.32
CA ARG A 150 -16.23 -10.73 1.00
C ARG A 150 -17.07 -10.98 -0.24
N ASP A 151 -16.46 -11.48 -1.32
CA ASP A 151 -17.18 -11.75 -2.57
C ASP A 151 -18.33 -12.74 -2.36
N ARG A 152 -18.10 -13.79 -1.57
CA ARG A 152 -19.16 -14.75 -1.22
C ARG A 152 -20.27 -14.11 -0.38
N ILE A 153 -19.94 -13.22 0.55
CA ILE A 153 -20.95 -12.49 1.34
C ILE A 153 -21.80 -11.61 0.41
N LEU A 154 -21.16 -10.82 -0.46
CA LEU A 154 -21.84 -9.88 -1.35
C LEU A 154 -22.66 -10.57 -2.45
N HIS A 155 -22.13 -11.63 -3.05
CA HIS A 155 -22.73 -12.25 -4.23
C HIS A 155 -23.58 -13.49 -3.91
N ALA A 156 -23.32 -14.18 -2.81
CA ALA A 156 -23.98 -15.43 -2.45
C ALA A 156 -24.68 -15.40 -1.07
N GLY A 157 -24.71 -14.26 -0.38
CA GLY A 157 -25.34 -14.13 0.93
C GLY A 157 -24.69 -14.99 2.01
N ALA A 158 -23.39 -15.30 1.86
CA ALA A 158 -22.67 -16.10 2.83
C ALA A 158 -22.67 -15.44 4.22
N VAL A 159 -22.64 -16.28 5.26
CA VAL A 159 -22.53 -15.84 6.65
C VAL A 159 -21.08 -15.70 7.10
N CYS A 160 -20.90 -14.96 8.18
CA CYS A 160 -19.62 -14.58 8.76
C CYS A 160 -19.71 -14.75 10.27
N THR A 161 -18.70 -15.35 10.89
CA THR A 161 -18.58 -15.39 12.35
C THR A 161 -18.04 -14.07 12.90
N SER A 162 -18.12 -13.86 14.22
CA SER A 162 -17.49 -12.70 14.86
C SER A 162 -15.97 -12.71 14.69
N GLU A 163 -15.33 -13.87 14.90
CA GLU A 163 -13.89 -14.07 14.75
C GLU A 163 -13.41 -13.73 13.33
N GLU A 164 -14.18 -14.12 12.31
CA GLU A 164 -13.85 -13.80 10.92
C GLU A 164 -13.94 -12.29 10.65
N ALA A 165 -14.94 -11.60 11.20
CA ALA A 165 -15.07 -10.15 11.05
C ALA A 165 -13.95 -9.40 11.80
N GLU A 166 -13.61 -9.84 13.01
CA GLU A 166 -12.51 -9.29 13.80
C GLU A 166 -11.16 -9.51 13.12
N SER A 167 -10.92 -10.69 12.57
CA SER A 167 -9.72 -11.02 11.82
C SER A 167 -9.60 -10.16 10.55
N ALA A 168 -10.69 -10.00 9.79
CA ALA A 168 -10.70 -9.11 8.63
C ALA A 168 -10.35 -7.66 8.99
N TYR A 169 -10.86 -7.17 10.12
CA TYR A 169 -10.55 -5.84 10.63
C TYR A 169 -9.09 -5.72 11.06
N ALA A 170 -8.56 -6.71 11.78
CA ALA A 170 -7.16 -6.76 12.17
C ALA A 170 -6.21 -6.78 10.97
N ILE A 171 -6.58 -7.47 9.89
CA ILE A 171 -5.84 -7.46 8.62
C ILE A 171 -5.84 -6.06 8.00
N ALA A 172 -6.97 -5.36 7.99
CA ALA A 172 -7.04 -4.01 7.45
C ALA A 172 -6.15 -3.02 8.22
N LEU A 173 -6.12 -3.12 9.56
CA LEU A 173 -5.20 -2.35 10.40
C LEU A 173 -3.75 -2.73 10.15
N ALA A 174 -3.43 -4.02 10.08
CA ALA A 174 -2.08 -4.48 9.79
C ALA A 174 -1.57 -3.97 8.43
N ILE A 175 -2.42 -3.93 7.40
CA ILE A 175 -2.05 -3.37 6.09
C ILE A 175 -1.80 -1.86 6.19
N TYR A 176 -2.61 -1.14 6.96
CA TYR A 176 -2.37 0.28 7.21
C TYR A 176 -1.03 0.53 7.92
N GLU A 177 -0.74 -0.23 8.97
CA GLU A 177 0.41 -0.03 9.86
C GLU A 177 1.72 -0.57 9.30
N GLN A 178 1.70 -1.74 8.67
CA GLN A 178 2.92 -2.47 8.27
C GLN A 178 3.24 -2.34 6.78
N ILE A 179 2.30 -1.87 5.97
CA ILE A 179 2.49 -1.68 4.53
C ILE A 179 2.35 -0.18 4.21
N VAL A 180 1.15 0.38 4.32
CA VAL A 180 0.90 1.76 3.85
C VAL A 180 1.76 2.77 4.58
N THR A 181 1.80 2.74 5.91
CA THR A 181 2.54 3.72 6.70
C THR A 181 4.04 3.70 6.39
N PRO A 182 4.75 2.55 6.39
CA PRO A 182 6.15 2.48 5.97
C PRO A 182 6.40 2.98 4.54
N MET A 183 5.51 2.64 3.59
CA MET A 183 5.66 3.08 2.20
C MET A 183 5.50 4.60 2.06
N ILE A 184 4.49 5.19 2.70
CA ILE A 184 4.31 6.65 2.70
C ILE A 184 5.48 7.35 3.41
N GLY A 185 5.99 6.75 4.49
CA GLY A 185 7.17 7.24 5.19
C GLY A 185 8.45 7.19 4.35
N ALA A 186 8.64 6.12 3.56
CA ALA A 186 9.75 5.99 2.61
C ALA A 186 9.72 7.07 1.51
N LEU A 187 8.54 7.64 1.24
CA LEU A 187 8.38 8.79 0.36
C LEU A 187 8.53 10.14 1.09
N HIS A 188 8.98 10.18 2.34
CA HIS A 188 9.07 11.39 3.16
C HIS A 188 7.73 12.14 3.35
N LEU A 189 6.63 11.39 3.29
CA LEU A 189 5.29 11.88 3.53
C LEU A 189 4.77 11.41 4.90
N SER A 190 3.73 12.06 5.39
CA SER A 190 3.04 11.73 6.63
C SER A 190 1.54 11.61 6.39
N ILE A 191 0.91 10.81 7.24
CA ILE A 191 -0.52 10.53 7.20
C ILE A 191 -1.18 11.24 8.40
N GLY A 192 -2.12 12.14 8.13
CA GLY A 192 -2.98 12.74 9.15
C GLY A 192 -4.17 11.85 9.55
N ASP A 193 -4.82 12.17 10.67
CA ASP A 193 -5.92 11.39 11.27
C ASP A 193 -7.17 11.21 10.38
N SER A 194 -7.34 12.10 9.39
CA SER A 194 -8.41 12.06 8.38
C SER A 194 -8.04 11.22 7.15
N GLY A 195 -6.84 10.67 7.11
CA GLY A 195 -6.28 10.03 5.91
C GLY A 195 -5.78 11.01 4.85
N THR A 196 -5.48 12.24 5.26
CA THR A 196 -4.83 13.23 4.39
C THR A 196 -3.32 12.98 4.38
N ILE A 197 -2.71 12.93 3.20
CA ILE A 197 -1.28 12.70 3.00
C ILE A 197 -0.62 14.02 2.62
N GLY A 198 0.48 14.35 3.30
CA GLY A 198 1.25 15.56 3.05
C GLY A 198 2.71 15.40 3.46
N LEU A 199 3.53 16.44 3.27
CA LEU A 199 4.95 16.41 3.64
C LEU A 199 5.13 16.09 5.12
N ALA A 200 6.09 15.22 5.45
CA ALA A 200 6.41 14.92 6.83
C ALA A 200 7.00 16.16 7.53
N VAL A 201 6.27 16.71 8.50
CA VAL A 201 6.82 17.75 9.38
C VAL A 201 7.67 17.07 10.44
N PHE A 202 8.98 16.99 10.21
CA PHE A 202 9.92 16.55 11.24
C PHE A 202 9.98 17.62 12.34
N THR A 203 9.10 17.51 13.34
CA THR A 203 9.30 18.25 14.59
C THR A 203 10.47 17.60 15.30
N ASN A 204 11.62 18.27 15.22
CA ASN A 204 12.85 17.89 15.88
C ASN A 204 12.64 17.97 17.41
N ARG A 205 12.06 16.93 18.01
CA ARG A 205 12.05 16.76 19.47
C ARG A 205 13.44 16.32 19.90
N ARG A 206 14.37 17.28 19.92
CA ARG A 206 15.57 17.20 20.76
C ARG A 206 15.09 17.20 22.21
N THR A 207 15.28 16.06 22.87
CA THR A 207 15.36 16.01 24.33
C THR A 207 16.76 16.45 24.75
#